data_AF-A0A8S3JPZ6-F1
#
_entry.id   AF-A0A8S3JPZ6-F1
#
_cell.length_a   1.000
_cell.length_b   1.000
_cell.length_c   1.000
_cell.angle_alpha   90.00
_cell.angle_beta   90.00
_cell.angle_gamma   90.00
#
_symmetry.space_group_name_H-M   'P 1'
#
loop_
_entity.id
_entity.type
_entity.pdbx_description
1 polymer ?
#
loop_
_entity_poly.entity_id
_entity_poly.type
_entity_poly.pdbx_seq_one_letter_code
_entity_poly.pdbx_strand_id
1 'polypeptide(L)'
;RKSSSDHWKANIGSSIMKQIDMTERYHLWIDEVSQLFGGLDICVIEVIKSTNGKEYIHQINDCTMQLLNEIQEEDCRAIADLVIHKMQIYCRPDQQLSILT
;
A
#
# COMPACT_ATOMS: atom_id res chain seq x y z
N ARG A 1 -10.56 -5.16 -8.56
CA ARG A 1 -10.74 -4.69 -9.96
C ARG A 1 -11.38 -5.81 -10.78
N LYS A 2 -12.25 -5.51 -11.74
CA LYS A 2 -12.81 -6.48 -12.69
C LYS A 2 -12.67 -5.92 -14.11
N SER A 3 -12.11 -6.69 -15.04
CA SER A 3 -12.01 -6.26 -16.44
C SER A 3 -13.42 -6.04 -17.02
N SER A 4 -13.60 -4.94 -17.75
CA SER A 4 -14.80 -4.70 -18.57
C SER A 4 -14.55 -4.97 -20.06
N SER A 5 -13.34 -5.38 -20.42
CA SER A 5 -12.98 -5.91 -21.74
C SER A 5 -12.77 -7.43 -21.67
N ASP A 6 -12.86 -8.15 -22.79
CA ASP A 6 -12.58 -9.60 -22.89
C ASP A 6 -11.10 -9.96 -22.67
N HIS A 7 -10.35 -9.12 -21.96
CA HIS A 7 -8.97 -9.36 -21.56
C HIS A 7 -8.89 -10.06 -20.21
N TRP A 8 -8.09 -11.12 -20.13
CA TRP A 8 -7.90 -11.89 -18.90
C TRP A 8 -7.13 -11.11 -17.82
N LYS A 9 -6.34 -10.10 -18.22
CA LYS A 9 -5.63 -9.20 -17.31
C LYS A 9 -6.48 -7.99 -16.96
N ALA A 10 -7.01 -7.95 -15.74
CA ALA A 10 -7.84 -6.85 -15.23
C ALA A 10 -7.10 -5.52 -14.97
N ASN A 11 -5.83 -5.40 -15.36
CA ASN A 11 -5.06 -4.15 -15.35
C ASN A 11 -4.77 -3.62 -16.77
N ILE A 12 -5.22 -4.32 -17.82
CA ILE A 12 -5.07 -3.91 -19.22
C ILE A 12 -6.46 -3.54 -19.77
N GLY A 13 -6.59 -2.32 -20.28
CA GLY A 13 -7.85 -1.81 -20.83
C GLY A 13 -8.82 -1.31 -19.76
N SER A 14 -10.08 -1.12 -20.14
CA SER A 14 -11.10 -0.63 -19.22
C SER A 14 -11.38 -1.67 -18.13
N SER A 15 -11.38 -1.21 -16.88
CA SER A 15 -11.62 -2.06 -15.72
C SER A 15 -12.45 -1.30 -14.70
N ILE A 16 -13.36 -2.01 -14.04
CA ILE A 16 -14.20 -1.45 -12.99
C ILE A 16 -13.51 -1.69 -11.65
N MET A 17 -13.33 -0.62 -10.90
CA MET A 17 -12.85 -0.66 -9.53
C MET A 17 -14.03 -0.52 -8.57
N LYS A 18 -13.99 -1.27 -7.48
CA LYS A 18 -14.94 -1.15 -6.39
C LYS A 18 -14.16 -1.31 -5.11
N GLN A 19 -14.25 -0.31 -4.24
CA GLN A 19 -13.75 -0.42 -2.87
C GLN A 19 -14.60 -1.44 -2.10
N ILE A 20 -13.93 -2.28 -1.33
CA ILE A 20 -14.56 -3.29 -0.48
C ILE A 20 -14.10 -3.08 0.94
N ASP A 21 -14.92 -3.52 1.89
CA ASP A 21 -14.57 -3.44 3.31
C ASP A 21 -13.39 -4.38 3.62
N MET A 22 -12.55 -3.92 4.54
CA MET A 22 -11.47 -4.74 5.07
C MET A 22 -12.05 -5.85 5.94
N THR A 23 -11.62 -7.08 5.64
CA THR A 23 -11.99 -8.27 6.42
C THR A 23 -10.85 -8.64 7.35
N GLU A 24 -11.14 -9.38 8.42
CA GLU A 24 -10.09 -9.94 9.30
C GLU A 24 -9.04 -10.74 8.53
N ARG A 25 -9.44 -11.44 7.46
CA ARG A 25 -8.52 -12.20 6.60
C ARG A 25 -7.56 -11.28 5.85
N TYR A 26 -8.04 -10.17 5.33
CA TYR A 26 -7.21 -9.21 4.61
C TYR A 26 -6.29 -8.44 5.55
N HIS A 27 -6.75 -8.13 6.76
CA HIS A 27 -5.90 -7.61 7.83
C HIS A 27 -4.78 -8.59 8.19
N LEU A 28 -5.11 -9.86 8.44
CA LEU A 28 -4.10 -10.87 8.74
C LEU A 28 -3.04 -10.94 7.62
N TRP A 29 -3.46 -10.96 6.35
CA TRP A 29 -2.50 -11.02 5.25
C TRP A 29 -1.58 -9.81 5.20
N ILE A 30 -2.12 -8.59 5.35
CA ILE A 30 -1.29 -7.38 5.29
C ILE A 30 -0.36 -7.26 6.51
N ASP A 31 -0.83 -7.67 7.69
CA ASP A 31 -0.02 -7.64 8.92
C ASP A 31 1.17 -8.60 8.84
N GLU A 32 0.97 -9.81 8.32
CA GLU A 32 2.06 -10.79 8.10
C GLU A 32 3.07 -10.29 7.06
N VAL A 33 2.58 -9.72 5.95
CA VAL A 33 3.44 -9.17 4.90
C VAL A 33 4.22 -7.95 5.38
N SER A 34 3.61 -7.10 6.22
CA SER A 34 4.26 -5.90 6.75
C SER A 34 5.50 -6.21 7.60
N GLN A 35 5.64 -7.43 8.12
CA GLN A 35 6.78 -7.84 8.94
C GLN A 35 7.99 -8.29 8.12
N LEU A 36 7.84 -8.46 6.80
CA LEU A 36 8.92 -8.91 5.93
C LEU A 36 10.06 -7.89 5.86
N PHE A 37 11.28 -8.39 5.63
CA PHE A 37 12.49 -7.58 5.42
C PHE A 37 12.83 -6.57 6.54
N GLY A 38 12.37 -6.83 7.76
CA GLY A 38 12.59 -5.95 8.92
C GLY A 38 11.52 -4.89 9.11
N GLY A 39 10.43 -4.93 8.34
CA GLY A 39 9.30 -4.02 8.44
C GLY A 39 9.09 -3.24 7.15
N LEU A 40 7.90 -3.35 6.57
CA LEU A 40 7.42 -2.56 5.44
C LEU A 40 6.39 -1.55 5.95
N ASP A 41 6.72 -0.26 5.90
CA ASP A 41 5.78 0.80 6.27
C ASP A 41 4.63 0.96 5.25
N ILE A 42 4.89 0.62 3.99
CA ILE A 42 3.91 0.64 2.90
C ILE A 42 4.08 -0.66 2.10
N CYS A 43 3.01 -1.41 1.97
CA CYS A 43 2.96 -2.59 1.11
C CYS A 43 1.53 -2.83 0.59
N VAL A 44 1.42 -3.59 -0.49
CA VAL A 44 0.13 -4.00 -1.08
C VAL A 44 0.16 -5.47 -1.45
N ILE A 45 -0.96 -6.14 -1.21
CA ILE A 45 -1.18 -7.52 -1.62
C ILE A 45 -2.16 -7.53 -2.78
N GLU A 46 -1.75 -8.12 -3.89
CA GLU A 46 -2.61 -8.37 -5.04
C GLU A 46 -3.18 -9.78 -4.98
N VAL A 47 -4.51 -9.86 -4.99
CA VAL A 47 -5.25 -11.12 -4.87
C VAL A 47 -6.11 -11.32 -6.11
N ILE A 48 -6.02 -12.52 -6.68
CA ILE A 48 -6.89 -12.96 -7.77
C ILE A 48 -8.03 -13.78 -7.17
N LYS A 49 -9.27 -13.33 -7.41
CA LYS A 49 -10.47 -14.08 -7.08
C LYS A 49 -10.98 -14.84 -8.29
N SER A 50 -10.99 -16.17 -8.19
CA SER A 50 -11.50 -17.04 -9.24
C SER A 50 -13.03 -17.06 -9.28
N THR A 51 -13.60 -17.59 -10.37
CA THR A 51 -15.05 -17.66 -10.61
C THR A 51 -15.80 -18.50 -9.58
N ASN A 52 -15.13 -19.47 -8.93
CA ASN A 52 -15.69 -20.27 -7.85
C ASN A 52 -15.57 -19.59 -6.47
N GLY A 53 -15.12 -18.33 -6.43
CA GLY A 53 -14.98 -17.54 -5.21
C GLY A 53 -13.68 -17.76 -4.44
N LYS A 54 -12.82 -18.71 -4.85
CA LYS A 54 -11.52 -18.93 -4.20
C LYS A 54 -10.54 -17.81 -4.54
N GLU A 55 -9.82 -17.36 -3.52
CA GLU A 55 -8.87 -16.26 -3.56
C GLU A 55 -7.43 -16.79 -3.55
N TYR A 56 -6.57 -16.18 -4.35
CA TYR A 56 -5.17 -16.55 -4.50
C TYR A 56 -4.31 -15.29 -4.43
N ILE A 57 -3.39 -15.24 -3.47
CA ILE A 57 -2.37 -14.19 -3.43
C ILE A 57 -1.48 -14.38 -4.67
N HIS A 58 -1.40 -13.34 -5.50
CA HIS A 58 -0.64 -13.36 -6.74
C HIS A 58 0.69 -12.64 -6.60
N GLN A 59 0.69 -11.48 -5.95
CA GLN A 59 1.85 -10.62 -5.84
C GLN A 59 1.80 -9.78 -4.56
N ILE A 60 2.98 -9.41 -4.08
CA ILE A 60 3.19 -8.45 -3.00
C ILE A 60 4.04 -7.33 -3.58
N ASN A 61 3.63 -6.08 -3.37
CA ASN A 61 4.35 -4.88 -3.78
C ASN A 61 4.76 -4.06 -2.55
N ASP A 62 5.87 -3.34 -2.67
CA ASP A 62 6.37 -2.40 -1.67
C ASP A 62 5.84 -0.97 -1.90
N CYS A 63 6.58 0.03 -1.46
CA CYS A 63 6.24 1.45 -1.61
C CYS A 63 6.25 1.97 -3.06
N THR A 64 6.68 1.18 -4.05
CA THR A 64 6.71 1.58 -5.46
C THR A 64 5.39 1.39 -6.21
N MET A 65 4.35 0.95 -5.50
CA MET A 65 3.03 0.71 -6.08
C MET A 65 2.40 1.98 -6.68
N GLN A 66 1.60 1.80 -7.73
CA GLN A 66 0.79 2.89 -8.27
C GLN A 66 -0.45 3.10 -7.40
N LEU A 67 -0.65 4.34 -6.94
CA LEU A 67 -1.84 4.74 -6.21
C LEU A 67 -3.10 4.64 -7.07
N LEU A 68 -4.23 4.39 -6.43
CA LEU A 68 -5.52 4.25 -7.09
C LEU A 68 -6.13 5.64 -7.30
N ASN A 69 -6.46 5.99 -8.54
CA ASN A 69 -6.89 7.35 -8.92
C ASN A 69 -8.01 7.96 -8.06
N GLU A 70 -8.96 7.15 -7.55
CA GLU A 70 -10.11 7.66 -6.78
C GLU A 70 -9.77 8.06 -5.35
N ILE A 71 -8.75 7.44 -4.74
CA ILE A 71 -8.32 7.69 -3.35
C ILE A 71 -6.88 8.24 -3.27
N GLN A 72 -6.31 8.60 -4.43
CA GLN A 72 -4.91 9.01 -4.55
C GLN A 72 -4.56 10.18 -3.63
N GLU A 73 -5.45 11.16 -3.47
CA GLU A 73 -5.19 12.32 -2.61
C GLU A 73 -5.10 11.92 -1.13
N GLU A 74 -5.99 11.03 -0.69
CA GLU A 74 -6.01 10.51 0.68
C GLU A 74 -4.75 9.68 0.96
N ASP A 75 -4.41 8.75 0.06
CA ASP A 75 -3.20 7.93 0.16
C ASP A 75 -1.94 8.81 0.18
N CYS A 76 -1.86 9.82 -0.70
CA CYS A 76 -0.75 10.78 -0.71
C CYS A 76 -0.60 11.52 0.61
N ARG A 77 -1.72 11.91 1.24
CA ARG A 77 -1.70 12.59 2.53
C ARG A 77 -1.20 11.66 3.64
N ALA A 78 -1.70 10.43 3.69
CA ALA A 78 -1.23 9.42 4.66
C ALA A 78 0.26 9.11 4.49
N ILE A 79 0.75 9.02 3.25
CA ILE A 79 2.18 8.83 2.95
C ILE A 79 2.98 10.04 3.42
N ALA A 80 2.51 11.27 3.17
CA ALA A 80 3.20 12.47 3.63
C ALA A 80 3.32 12.52 5.16
N ASP A 81 2.23 12.21 5.88
CA ASP A 81 2.22 12.18 7.35
C ASP A 81 3.19 11.12 7.90
N LEU A 82 3.22 9.92 7.30
CA LEU A 82 4.17 8.86 7.63
C LEU A 82 5.63 9.33 7.43
N VAL A 83 5.93 9.96 6.30
CA VAL A 83 7.28 10.44 5.98
C VAL A 83 7.70 11.54 6.98
N ILE A 84 6.82 12.49 7.28
CA ILE A 84 7.08 13.54 8.28
C ILE A 84 7.38 12.91 9.64
N HIS A 85 6.59 11.94 10.07
CA HIS A 85 6.81 11.23 11.33
C HIS A 85 8.18 10.54 11.38
N LYS A 86 8.56 9.84 10.30
CA LYS A 86 9.88 9.19 10.20
C LYS A 86 11.01 10.21 10.20
N MET A 87 10.86 11.34 9.51
CA MET A 87 11.85 12.43 9.54
C MET A 87 12.04 13.01 10.94
N GLN A 88 10.97 13.16 11.74
CA GLN A 88 11.09 13.63 13.13
C GLN A 88 11.86 12.66 14.04
N ILE A 89 11.80 11.36 13.74
CA ILE A 89 12.53 10.32 14.47
C ILE A 89 14.00 10.29 14.04
N TYR A 90 14.27 10.29 12.73
CA TYR A 90 15.59 9.97 12.18
C TYR A 90 16.41 11.19 11.72
N CYS A 91 15.77 12.33 11.42
CA CYS A 91 16.41 13.50 10.83
C CYS A 91 16.46 14.68 11.81
N ARG A 92 16.78 14.43 13.09
CA ARG A 92 16.97 15.52 14.05
C ARG A 92 18.26 16.28 13.73
N PRO A 93 18.24 17.62 13.64
CA PRO A 93 19.47 18.39 13.55
C PRO A 93 20.31 18.17 14.82
N ASP A 94 21.61 17.93 14.65
CA ASP A 94 22.54 17.81 15.78
C ASP A 94 22.43 19.04 16.69
N GLN A 95 22.00 18.83 17.94
CA GLN A 95 21.97 19.89 18.96
C GLN A 95 23.37 20.31 19.44
N GLN A 96 24.46 19.92 18.75
CA GLN A 96 25.83 20.18 19.19
C GLN A 96 26.41 21.57 18.84
N LEU A 97 25.65 22.47 18.19
CA LEU A 97 26.19 23.78 17.77
C LEU A 97 25.62 25.01 18.51
N SER A 98 24.81 24.85 19.56
CA SER A 98 24.19 25.98 20.26
C SER A 98 24.77 26.30 21.65
N ILE A 99 26.03 25.97 21.96
CA ILE A 99 26.68 26.33 23.25
C ILE A 99 27.87 27.29 23.08
N LEU A 100 27.94 28.10 22.03
CA LEU A 100 29.02 29.10 21.86
C LEU A 100 28.53 30.51 21.45
N THR A 101 27.40 30.98 21.99
CA THR A 101 27.06 32.42 21.96
C THR A 101 26.71 32.88 23.35
#